data_AF-A0AAU9U009-F1
#
_entry.id   AF-A0AAU9U009-F1
#
_cell.length_a   1.000
_cell.length_b   1.000
_cell.length_c   1.000
_cell.angle_alpha   90.00
_cell.angle_beta   90.00
_cell.angle_gamma   90.00
#
_symmetry.space_group_name_H-M   'P 1'
#
loop_
_entity.id
_entity.type
_entity.pdbx_description
1 polymer ?
#
loop_
_entity_poly.entity_id
_entity_poly.type
_entity_poly.pdbx_seq_one_letter_code
_entity_poly.pdbx_strand_id
1 'polypeptide(L)'
;MVDKVIKASKIIALLEEGCSTCLVAQRLNVSRSTVQRTWQRYQETGSVKRRPGSGRKTCTEPRDDRFLVSQALRNRKSSYVDLKNTLEEVRNVQISLWTVRRRSPDLNPIEHVWEISAAGSADHQRAKECDYRGVGTFSPRNHKRYTH
;
A
#
# COMPACT_ATOMS: atom_id res chain seq x y z
N MET A 1 -3.16 23.28 1.27
CA MET A 1 -1.89 22.71 1.81
C MET A 1 -1.13 23.74 2.65
N VAL A 2 -1.05 24.99 2.17
CA VAL A 2 -0.35 26.12 2.81
C VAL A 2 -0.85 26.38 4.24
N ASP A 3 -2.15 26.30 4.51
CA ASP A 3 -2.72 26.59 5.84
C ASP A 3 -2.23 25.65 6.95
N LYS A 4 -2.02 24.36 6.60
CA LYS A 4 -1.57 23.36 7.58
C LYS A 4 -0.12 23.60 7.98
N VAL A 5 0.72 24.02 7.04
CA VAL A 5 2.14 24.32 7.31
C VAL A 5 2.24 25.59 8.14
N ILE A 6 1.52 26.65 7.77
CA ILE A 6 1.50 27.91 8.53
C ILE A 6 1.02 27.67 9.96
N LYS A 7 -0.07 26.91 10.15
CA LYS A 7 -0.57 26.56 11.49
C LYS A 7 0.46 25.76 12.29
N ALA A 8 1.10 24.77 11.68
CA ALA A 8 2.09 23.95 12.36
C ALA A 8 3.35 24.77 12.77
N SER A 9 3.84 25.65 11.90
CA SER A 9 4.95 26.56 12.23
C SER A 9 4.60 27.50 13.38
N LYS A 10 3.40 28.09 13.39
CA LYS A 10 2.92 28.94 14.49
C LYS A 10 2.78 28.18 15.80
N ILE A 11 2.30 26.93 15.74
CA ILE A 11 2.22 26.05 16.91
C ILE A 11 3.61 25.83 17.51
N ILE A 12 4.60 25.52 16.67
CA ILE A 12 5.96 25.22 17.12
C ILE A 12 6.62 26.45 17.73
N ALA A 13 6.54 27.61 17.06
CA ALA A 13 7.11 28.86 17.57
C ALA A 13 6.58 29.21 18.97
N LEU A 14 5.26 29.13 19.18
CA LEU A 14 4.66 29.41 20.49
C LEU A 14 5.05 28.39 21.57
N LEU A 15 5.26 27.12 21.20
CA LEU A 15 5.70 26.10 22.14
C LEU A 15 7.18 26.24 22.50
N GLU A 16 8.03 26.67 21.57
CA GLU A 16 9.44 27.00 21.83
C GLU A 16 9.57 28.22 22.75
N GLU A 17 8.67 29.20 22.63
CA GLU A 17 8.53 30.33 23.57
C GLU A 17 8.05 29.91 24.98
N GLY A 18 7.73 28.63 25.21
CA GLY A 18 7.30 28.10 26.51
C GLY A 18 5.80 28.24 26.79
N CYS A 19 4.97 28.55 25.79
CA CYS A 19 3.52 28.61 25.99
C CYS A 19 2.93 27.22 26.28
N SER A 20 1.90 27.19 27.14
CA SER A 20 1.17 25.94 27.38
C SER A 20 0.38 25.49 26.15
N THR A 21 0.27 24.17 25.95
CA THR A 21 -0.48 23.58 24.82
C THR A 21 -1.96 23.99 24.79
N CYS A 22 -2.54 24.26 25.96
CA CYS A 22 -3.90 24.78 26.10
C CYS A 22 -4.03 26.19 25.51
N LEU A 23 -3.10 27.08 25.85
CA LEU A 23 -3.08 28.46 25.37
C LEU A 23 -2.89 28.52 23.86
N VAL A 24 -1.98 27.70 23.31
CA VAL A 24 -1.73 27.61 21.87
C VAL A 24 -2.97 27.12 21.12
N ALA A 25 -3.66 26.12 21.66
CA ALA A 25 -4.90 25.59 21.09
C ALA A 25 -6.01 26.65 21.04
N GLN A 26 -6.18 27.43 22.11
CA GLN A 26 -7.16 28.52 22.17
C GLN A 26 -6.81 29.65 21.20
N ARG A 27 -5.56 30.14 21.20
CA ARG A 27 -5.10 31.23 20.34
C ARG A 27 -5.24 30.92 18.85
N LEU A 28 -4.93 29.70 18.44
CA LEU A 28 -4.96 29.29 17.02
C LEU A 28 -6.29 28.67 16.59
N ASN A 29 -7.24 28.52 17.50
CA ASN A 29 -8.52 27.81 17.30
C ASN A 29 -8.30 26.40 16.70
N VAL A 30 -7.40 25.64 17.31
CA VAL A 30 -7.01 24.28 16.89
C VAL A 30 -7.17 23.34 18.08
N SER A 31 -7.60 22.09 17.84
CA SER A 31 -7.73 21.12 18.94
C SER A 31 -6.38 20.90 19.66
N ARG A 32 -6.43 20.71 20.99
CA ARG A 32 -5.24 20.36 21.80
C ARG A 32 -4.50 19.13 21.25
N SER A 33 -5.24 18.15 20.75
CA SER A 33 -4.68 16.93 20.14
C SER A 33 -3.83 17.22 18.90
N THR A 34 -4.20 18.23 18.10
CA THR A 34 -3.45 18.65 16.92
C THR A 34 -2.15 19.34 17.32
N VAL A 35 -2.21 20.19 18.36
CA VAL A 35 -1.03 20.85 18.94
C VAL A 35 -0.03 19.80 19.43
N GLN A 36 -0.49 18.84 20.23
CA GLN A 36 0.36 17.78 20.79
C GLN A 36 0.97 16.88 19.69
N ARG A 37 0.18 16.45 18.70
CA ARG A 37 0.71 15.65 17.58
C ARG A 37 1.72 16.42 16.73
N THR A 38 1.53 17.73 16.58
CA THR A 38 2.46 18.59 15.83
C THR A 38 3.78 18.72 16.59
N TRP A 39 3.71 18.93 17.91
CA TRP A 39 4.87 19.01 18.78
C TRP A 39 5.68 17.70 18.79
N GLN A 40 5.01 16.56 19.00
CA GLN A 40 5.65 15.25 18.99
C GLN A 40 6.35 14.97 17.64
N ARG A 41 5.69 15.29 16.52
CA ARG A 41 6.30 15.15 15.19
C ARG A 41 7.54 16.02 15.03
N TYR A 42 7.49 17.25 15.54
CA TYR A 42 8.59 18.18 15.47
C TYR A 42 9.78 17.71 16.31
N GLN A 43 9.55 17.18 17.52
CA GLN A 43 10.60 16.58 18.34
C GLN A 43 11.27 15.36 17.66
N GLU A 44 10.49 14.53 16.96
CA GLU A 44 11.03 13.36 16.24
C GLU A 44 11.80 13.69 14.96
N THR A 45 11.40 14.74 14.22
CA THR A 45 11.90 15.00 12.86
C THR A 45 12.66 16.32 12.71
N GLY A 46 12.54 17.25 13.67
CA GLY A 46 13.10 18.60 13.60
C GLY A 46 12.52 19.46 12.46
N SER A 47 11.43 19.02 11.82
CA SER A 47 10.89 19.67 10.63
C SER A 47 9.37 19.70 10.60
N VAL A 48 8.83 20.81 10.12
CA VAL A 48 7.40 21.03 9.84
C VAL A 48 6.98 20.41 8.51
N LYS A 49 7.96 20.03 7.67
CA LYS A 49 7.69 19.44 6.36
C LYS A 49 6.98 18.09 6.52
N ARG A 50 6.15 17.77 5.54
CA ARG A 50 5.46 16.48 5.50
C ARG A 50 6.53 15.37 5.41
N ARG A 51 6.43 14.35 6.27
CA ARG A 51 7.25 13.14 6.17
C ARG A 51 7.03 12.49 4.81
N PRO A 52 8.09 11.96 4.16
CA PRO A 52 7.90 11.13 2.99
C PRO A 52 6.95 9.98 3.36
N GLY A 53 5.93 9.77 2.54
CA GLY A 53 5.05 8.63 2.75
C GLY A 53 5.84 7.35 2.51
N SER A 54 5.75 6.39 3.43
CA SER A 54 6.08 5.02 3.09
C SER A 54 5.00 4.50 2.15
N GLY A 55 5.37 4.15 0.93
CA GLY A 55 4.45 3.56 -0.04
C GLY A 55 3.94 2.21 0.44
N ARG A 56 3.03 1.60 -0.33
CA ARG A 56 2.61 0.23 -0.08
C ARG A 56 3.83 -0.70 -0.21
N LYS A 57 4.11 -1.51 0.82
CA LYS A 57 5.13 -2.55 0.75
C LYS A 57 4.83 -3.48 -0.43
N THR A 58 5.82 -3.70 -1.29
CA THR A 58 5.70 -4.60 -2.43
C THR A 58 5.91 -6.03 -1.97
N CYS A 59 5.15 -6.97 -2.54
CA CYS A 59 5.36 -8.41 -2.32
C CYS A 59 6.61 -8.92 -3.05
N THR A 60 7.03 -8.23 -4.12
CA THR A 60 8.24 -8.55 -4.89
C THR A 60 9.38 -7.60 -4.51
N GLU A 61 10.59 -8.14 -4.51
CA GLU A 61 11.84 -7.40 -4.41
C GLU A 61 12.39 -7.07 -5.82
N PRO A 62 13.20 -6.01 -6.02
CA PRO A 62 13.76 -5.69 -7.35
C PRO A 62 14.51 -6.85 -8.01
N ARG A 63 15.05 -7.79 -7.25
CA ARG A 63 15.69 -9.02 -7.77
C ARG A 63 14.69 -9.97 -8.42
N ASP A 64 13.48 -10.06 -7.87
CA ASP A 64 12.41 -10.93 -8.37
C ASP A 64 11.84 -10.34 -9.66
N ASP A 65 11.67 -9.01 -9.69
CA ASP A 65 11.26 -8.29 -10.89
C ASP A 65 12.28 -8.49 -12.04
N ARG A 66 13.59 -8.40 -11.76
CA ARG A 66 14.66 -8.68 -12.74
C ARG A 66 14.65 -10.14 -13.21
N PHE A 67 14.36 -11.07 -12.30
CA PHE A 67 14.24 -12.48 -12.64
C PHE A 67 13.09 -12.70 -13.61
N LEU A 68 11.91 -12.12 -13.35
CA LEU A 68 10.75 -12.21 -14.23
C LEU A 68 11.05 -11.68 -15.64
N VAL A 69 11.69 -10.52 -15.74
CA VAL A 69 12.10 -9.95 -17.04
C VAL A 69 13.10 -10.86 -17.75
N SER A 70 14.12 -11.35 -17.02
CA SER A 70 15.14 -12.22 -17.60
C SER A 70 14.56 -13.55 -18.11
N GLN A 71 13.62 -14.14 -17.36
CA GLN A 71 12.95 -15.38 -17.78
C GLN A 71 12.06 -15.16 -18.99
N ALA A 72 11.31 -14.05 -19.03
CA ALA A 72 10.47 -13.69 -20.17
C ALA A 72 11.29 -13.46 -21.45
N LEU A 73 12.47 -12.84 -21.34
CA LEU A 73 13.36 -12.61 -22.47
C LEU A 73 14.05 -13.89 -22.96
N ARG A 74 14.44 -14.79 -22.04
CA ARG A 74 15.05 -16.09 -22.38
C ARG A 74 14.03 -17.01 -23.06
N ASN A 75 12.81 -17.04 -22.55
CA ASN A 75 11.74 -17.90 -23.00
C ASN A 75 10.58 -17.06 -23.53
N ARG A 76 10.73 -16.51 -24.74
CA ARG A 76 9.75 -15.58 -25.34
C ARG A 76 8.31 -16.13 -25.44
N LYS A 77 8.13 -17.46 -25.39
CA LYS A 77 6.83 -18.15 -25.45
C LYS A 77 6.26 -18.53 -24.07
N SER A 78 6.90 -18.12 -22.97
CA SER A 78 6.45 -18.48 -21.62
C SER A 78 5.16 -17.74 -21.26
N SER A 79 4.17 -18.46 -20.73
CA SER A 79 2.96 -17.84 -20.20
C SER A 79 3.22 -17.13 -18.87
N TYR A 80 2.36 -16.19 -18.50
CA TYR A 80 2.43 -15.54 -17.19
C TYR A 80 2.27 -16.54 -16.03
N VAL A 81 1.57 -17.66 -16.26
CA VAL A 81 1.44 -18.76 -15.29
C VAL A 81 2.78 -19.46 -15.09
N ASP A 82 3.51 -19.73 -16.16
CA ASP A 82 4.84 -20.36 -16.09
C ASP A 82 5.83 -19.45 -15.36
N LEU A 83 5.80 -18.15 -15.63
CA LEU A 83 6.63 -17.17 -14.92
C LEU A 83 6.29 -17.07 -13.44
N LYS A 84 5.01 -17.21 -13.09
CA LYS A 84 4.56 -17.24 -11.68
C LYS A 84 5.12 -18.49 -10.99
N ASN A 85 4.89 -19.67 -11.57
CA ASN A 85 5.30 -20.94 -10.98
C ASN A 85 6.82 -21.04 -10.86
N THR A 86 7.57 -20.61 -11.87
CA THR A 86 9.04 -20.60 -11.81
C THR A 86 9.59 -19.65 -10.75
N LEU A 87 8.96 -18.48 -10.56
CA LEU A 87 9.35 -17.58 -9.47
C LEU A 87 9.02 -18.18 -8.10
N GLU A 88 7.87 -18.84 -7.99
CA GLU A 88 7.43 -19.52 -6.77
C GLU A 88 8.40 -20.67 -6.40
N GLU A 89 8.82 -21.49 -7.35
CA GLU A 89 9.79 -22.56 -7.14
C GLU A 89 11.18 -22.04 -6.72
N VAL A 90 11.66 -20.97 -7.36
CA VAL A 90 13.03 -20.47 -7.16
C VAL A 90 13.17 -19.54 -5.96
N ARG A 91 12.11 -18.81 -5.61
CA ARG A 91 12.14 -17.76 -4.58
C ARG A 91 11.12 -17.97 -3.45
N ASN A 92 10.22 -18.94 -3.57
CA ASN A 92 9.12 -19.18 -2.64
C ASN A 92 8.24 -17.93 -2.42
N VAL A 93 8.10 -17.10 -3.46
CA VAL A 93 7.34 -15.85 -3.43
C VAL A 93 6.01 -16.06 -4.15
N GLN A 94 4.92 -16.05 -3.37
CA GLN A 94 3.56 -16.18 -3.87
C GLN A 94 3.07 -14.84 -4.43
N ILE A 95 2.89 -14.76 -5.75
CA ILE A 95 2.37 -13.55 -6.41
C ILE A 95 1.19 -13.86 -7.32
N SER A 96 0.27 -12.90 -7.43
CA SER A 96 -0.82 -12.99 -8.39
C SER A 96 -0.34 -12.80 -9.83
N LEU A 97 -1.05 -13.41 -10.78
CA LEU A 97 -0.78 -13.22 -12.23
C LEU A 97 -0.80 -11.75 -12.63
N TRP A 98 -1.67 -10.94 -12.03
CA TRP A 98 -1.70 -9.49 -12.24
C TRP A 98 -0.42 -8.78 -11.82
N THR A 99 0.26 -9.30 -10.80
CA THR A 99 1.56 -8.77 -10.36
C THR A 99 2.65 -9.16 -11.36
N VAL A 100 2.68 -10.41 -11.83
CA VAL A 100 3.61 -10.85 -12.89
C VAL A 100 3.45 -9.99 -14.14
N ARG A 101 2.22 -9.81 -14.61
CA ARG A 101 1.91 -9.03 -15.82
C ARG A 101 2.33 -7.56 -15.70
N ARG A 102 2.20 -6.95 -14.52
CA ARG A 102 2.68 -5.57 -14.29
C ARG A 102 4.19 -5.44 -14.22
N ARG A 103 4.90 -6.51 -13.85
CA ARG A 103 6.36 -6.52 -13.65
C ARG A 103 7.13 -7.04 -14.87
N SER A 104 6.45 -7.70 -15.81
CA SER A 104 7.01 -8.16 -17.08
C SER A 104 6.33 -7.44 -18.26
N PRO A 105 6.61 -6.13 -18.48
CA PRO A 105 5.99 -5.34 -19.54
C PRO A 105 6.51 -5.68 -20.94
N ASP A 106 7.70 -6.30 -21.04
CA ASP A 106 8.32 -6.70 -22.31
C ASP A 106 7.55 -7.84 -23.00
N LEU A 107 6.65 -8.50 -22.27
CA LEU A 107 5.54 -9.27 -22.82
C LEU A 107 4.42 -8.31 -23.26
N ASN A 108 4.73 -7.40 -24.19
CA ASN A 108 3.75 -6.49 -24.77
C ASN A 108 2.90 -7.23 -25.85
N PRO A 109 1.66 -6.80 -26.11
CA PRO A 109 0.57 -7.63 -26.61
C PRO A 109 0.61 -7.82 -28.13
N ILE A 110 1.41 -8.76 -28.61
CA ILE A 110 1.16 -9.47 -29.86
C ILE A 110 1.48 -10.93 -29.52
N GLU A 111 0.55 -11.85 -29.72
CA GLU A 111 0.69 -13.31 -29.54
C GLU A 111 0.26 -13.99 -28.22
N HIS A 112 -0.69 -13.50 -27.40
CA HIS A 112 -1.39 -14.43 -26.44
C HIS A 112 -2.89 -14.12 -26.23
N VAL A 113 -3.50 -13.26 -27.06
CA VAL A 113 -4.95 -13.01 -27.02
C VAL A 113 -5.77 -14.28 -27.27
N TRP A 114 -5.19 -15.29 -27.94
CA TRP A 114 -5.87 -16.54 -28.28
C TRP A 114 -5.89 -17.62 -27.18
N GLU A 115 -5.13 -17.49 -26.09
CA GLU A 115 -5.18 -18.47 -24.98
C GLU A 115 -6.38 -18.25 -24.05
N ILE A 116 -6.96 -17.04 -24.04
CA ILE A 116 -8.14 -16.71 -23.23
C ILE A 116 -9.39 -17.43 -23.74
N SER A 117 -9.41 -17.88 -25.00
CA SER A 117 -10.56 -18.57 -25.60
C SER A 117 -10.56 -20.09 -25.41
N ALA A 118 -9.45 -20.72 -24.98
CA ALA A 118 -9.34 -22.19 -24.87
C ALA A 118 -9.60 -22.73 -23.44
N ALA A 119 -9.51 -21.90 -22.40
CA ALA A 119 -9.63 -22.33 -21.00
C ALA A 119 -10.92 -21.87 -20.29
N GLY A 120 -11.96 -21.51 -21.05
CA GLY A 120 -13.29 -21.41 -20.48
C GLY A 120 -13.83 -22.79 -20.13
N SER A 121 -13.61 -23.28 -18.89
CA SER A 121 -14.58 -24.15 -18.16
C SER A 121 -14.18 -24.69 -16.76
N ALA A 122 -12.97 -24.54 -16.21
CA ALA A 122 -12.62 -25.34 -15.00
C ALA A 122 -12.48 -24.62 -13.65
N ASP A 123 -12.03 -23.35 -13.57
CA ASP A 123 -11.50 -22.84 -12.30
C ASP A 123 -12.40 -21.89 -11.50
N HIS A 124 -13.69 -21.76 -11.86
CA HIS A 124 -14.62 -20.93 -11.08
C HIS A 124 -14.96 -21.52 -9.69
N GLN A 125 -14.58 -22.78 -9.41
CA GLN A 125 -15.01 -23.48 -8.19
C GLN A 125 -13.98 -23.50 -7.05
N ARG A 126 -12.73 -23.05 -7.23
CA ARG A 126 -11.68 -23.23 -6.20
C ARG A 126 -11.36 -22.00 -5.33
N ALA A 127 -11.96 -20.84 -5.61
CA ALA A 127 -11.72 -19.61 -4.84
C ALA A 127 -12.65 -19.42 -3.62
N LYS A 128 -13.49 -20.41 -3.27
CA LYS A 128 -14.33 -20.37 -2.06
C LYS A 128 -13.69 -21.01 -0.83
N GLU A 129 -12.52 -21.63 -0.95
CA GLU A 129 -11.77 -22.22 0.16
C GLU A 129 -10.40 -21.55 0.31
N CYS A 130 -10.39 -20.26 0.58
CA CYS A 130 -9.26 -19.63 1.27
C CYS A 130 -9.74 -19.30 2.68
N ASP A 131 -9.51 -20.29 3.54
CA ASP A 131 -9.75 -20.32 4.97
C ASP A 131 -9.08 -19.09 5.63
N TYR A 132 -9.93 -18.17 6.10
CA TYR A 132 -9.57 -17.05 6.97
C TYR A 132 -9.25 -17.58 8.38
N ARG A 133 -8.17 -18.35 8.54
CA ARG A 133 -7.68 -18.75 9.86
C ARG A 133 -6.43 -17.97 10.23
N GLY A 134 -6.64 -16.92 11.03
CA GLY A 134 -5.61 -16.43 11.95
C GLY A 134 -5.30 -14.93 11.94
N VAL A 135 -6.28 -14.04 12.11
CA VAL A 135 -6.07 -12.76 12.83
C VAL A 135 -7.34 -12.40 13.62
N GLY A 136 -7.14 -11.94 14.85
CA GLY A 136 -8.15 -11.79 15.90
C GLY A 136 -9.45 -11.08 15.50
N THR A 137 -10.50 -11.49 16.19
CA THR A 137 -11.89 -11.05 16.03
C THR A 137 -12.02 -9.52 16.14
N PHE A 138 -12.19 -8.85 15.00
CA PHE A 138 -12.77 -7.50 14.98
C PHE A 138 -14.28 -7.66 15.10
N SER A 139 -14.80 -7.47 16.32
CA SER A 139 -16.24 -7.47 16.61
C SER A 139 -16.92 -6.30 15.87
N PRO A 140 -17.85 -6.56 14.93
CA PRO A 140 -18.56 -5.49 14.23
C PRO A 140 -19.54 -4.81 15.17
N ARG A 141 -19.25 -3.55 15.51
CA ARG A 141 -20.20 -2.67 16.20
C ARG A 141 -21.35 -2.35 15.24
N ASN A 142 -22.45 -3.08 15.43
CA ASN A 142 -23.85 -2.82 15.08
C ASN A 142 -24.12 -1.46 14.40
N HIS A 143 -24.41 -1.47 13.10
CA HIS A 143 -24.97 -0.32 12.38
C HIS A 143 -26.49 -0.40 12.49
N LYS A 144 -27.08 0.37 13.42
CA LYS A 144 -28.53 0.57 13.45
C LYS A 144 -28.95 1.39 12.23
N ARG A 145 -29.99 0.89 11.59
CA ARG A 145 -30.67 1.38 10.39
C ARG A 145 -31.14 2.83 10.58
N TYR A 146 -30.91 3.67 9.57
CA TYR A 146 -31.75 4.84 9.33
C TYR A 146 -32.73 4.49 8.21
N THR A 147 -34.00 4.42 8.57
CA THR A 147 -35.13 4.60 7.66
C THR A 147 -35.77 5.94 8.03
N HIS A 148 -36.04 6.76 7.02
CA HIS A 148 -36.74 8.05 7.13
C HIS A 148 -38.18 7.89 7.58
#